data_AF-A0A9X2JP31-F1
#
_entry.id   AF-A0A9X2JP31-F1
#
_cell.length_a   1.000
_cell.length_b   1.000
_cell.length_c   1.000
_cell.angle_alpha   90.00
_cell.angle_beta   90.00
_cell.angle_gamma   90.00
#
_symmetry.space_group_name_H-M   'P 1'
#
loop_
_entity.id
_entity.type
_entity.pdbx_description
1 polymer ?
#
loop_
_entity_poly.entity_id
_entity_poly.type
_entity_poly.pdbx_seq_one_letter_code
_entity_poly.pdbx_strand_id
1 'polypeptide(L)' 'MRHILLPTTALLTAPGAALAHPGHMADVAGHDHWVAGAAIGLAIALGLWGALKGRRKEEESSEAETEDQGDEARA' A
#
# COMPACT_ATOMS: atom_id res chain seq x y z
N MET A 1 60.59 2.75 -18.22
CA MET A 1 59.81 3.98 -17.88
C MET A 1 58.32 3.90 -18.24
N ARG A 2 57.79 2.75 -18.68
CA ARG A 2 56.37 2.60 -19.10
C ARG A 2 55.46 2.08 -17.99
N HIS A 3 56.05 1.56 -16.91
CA HIS A 3 55.34 0.93 -15.79
C HIS A 3 54.95 1.93 -14.68
N ILE A 4 55.37 3.19 -14.79
CA ILE A 4 55.02 4.26 -13.83
C ILE A 4 53.67 4.89 -14.21
N LEU A 5 53.30 4.90 -15.51
CA LEU A 5 52.04 5.49 -15.97
C LEU A 5 50.80 4.63 -15.63
N LEU A 6 50.98 3.32 -15.50
CA LEU A 6 49.90 2.37 -15.20
C LEU A 6 49.32 2.47 -13.78
N PRO A 7 50.11 2.54 -12.68
CA PRO A 7 49.57 2.66 -11.34
C PRO A 7 48.94 4.04 -11.06
N THR A 8 49.45 5.11 -11.69
CA THR A 8 48.92 6.46 -11.49
C THR A 8 47.51 6.61 -12.07
N THR A 9 47.26 6.02 -13.25
CA THR A 9 45.95 6.10 -13.90
C THR A 9 44.88 5.35 -13.10
N ALA A 10 45.22 4.19 -12.53
CA ALA A 10 44.30 3.41 -11.71
C ALA A 10 43.87 4.13 -10.41
N LEU A 11 44.77 4.94 -9.84
CA LEU A 11 44.48 5.69 -8.61
C LEU A 11 43.57 6.90 -8.87
N LEU A 12 43.62 7.51 -10.06
CA LEU A 12 42.72 8.62 -10.43
C LEU A 12 41.29 8.14 -10.74
N THR A 13 41.12 6.88 -11.17
CA THR A 13 39.81 6.29 -11.46
C THR A 13 39.21 5.54 -10.27
N ALA A 14 39.95 5.43 -9.16
CA ALA A 14 39.44 4.81 -7.96
C ALA A 14 38.28 5.66 -7.41
N PRO A 15 37.06 5.11 -7.29
CA PRO A 15 35.96 5.86 -6.71
C PRO A 15 36.34 6.22 -5.27
N GLY A 16 36.43 7.51 -4.97
CA GLY A 16 36.65 7.97 -3.60
C GLY A 16 35.50 7.51 -2.71
N ALA A 17 35.78 7.30 -1.42
CA ALA A 17 34.73 7.01 -0.45
C ALA A 17 33.77 8.21 -0.36
N ALA A 18 32.66 8.13 -1.08
CA ALA A 18 31.57 9.09 -0.97
C ALA A 18 30.85 8.82 0.36
N LEU A 19 31.23 9.54 1.41
CA LEU A 19 30.50 9.60 2.67
C LEU A 19 29.20 10.39 2.44
N ALA A 20 28.24 9.78 1.74
CA ALA A 20 26.89 10.30 1.64
C ALA A 20 26.30 10.27 3.05
N HIS A 21 25.98 11.44 3.61
CA HIS A 21 25.30 11.51 4.90
C HIS A 21 23.97 10.75 4.78
N PRO A 22 23.54 9.99 5.82
CA PRO A 22 22.25 9.30 5.82
C PRO A 22 21.04 10.22 5.54
N GLY A 23 21.23 11.54 5.67
CA GLY A 23 20.23 12.56 5.39
C GLY A 23 19.63 12.54 3.98
N HIS A 24 20.30 11.97 2.97
CA HIS A 24 19.68 11.82 1.64
C HIS A 24 18.67 10.65 1.54
N MET A 25 18.66 9.72 2.49
CA MET A 25 17.65 8.66 2.55
C MET A 25 16.37 9.13 3.26
N ALA A 26 16.44 10.24 4.01
CA ALA A 26 15.28 10.82 4.68
C ALA A 26 14.25 11.39 3.69
N ASP A 27 14.68 11.85 2.50
CA ASP A 27 13.77 12.28 1.42
C ASP A 27 12.96 11.12 0.81
N VAL A 28 13.43 9.87 0.93
CA VAL A 28 12.72 8.70 0.37
C VAL A 28 11.43 8.42 1.15
N ALA A 29 11.37 8.81 2.43
CA ALA A 29 10.17 8.73 3.27
C ALA A 29 9.40 10.07 3.31
N GLY A 30 9.40 10.80 2.19
CA GLY A 30 8.63 12.04 2.04
C GLY A 30 7.13 11.86 2.28
N HIS A 31 6.43 12.97 2.55
CA HIS A 31 5.01 13.03 2.92
C HIS A 31 4.08 12.22 2.01
N ASP A 32 4.41 12.11 0.72
CA ASP A 32 3.62 11.36 -0.27
C ASP A 32 3.44 9.87 0.07
N HIS A 33 4.45 9.24 0.70
CA HIS A 33 4.35 7.83 1.08
C HIS A 33 3.35 7.60 2.21
N TRP A 34 3.28 8.52 3.18
CA TRP A 34 2.33 8.41 4.29
C TRP A 34 0.90 8.76 3.82
N VAL A 35 0.76 9.72 2.91
CA VAL A 35 -0.53 10.02 2.25
C VAL A 35 -1.01 8.83 1.42
N ALA A 36 -0.13 8.18 0.67
CA ALA A 36 -0.46 6.95 -0.07
C ALA A 36 -0.90 5.84 0.88
N GLY A 37 -0.19 5.63 2.00
CA GLY A 37 -0.59 4.69 3.04
C GLY A 37 -1.97 5.00 3.64
N ALA A 38 -2.23 6.28 3.94
CA ALA A 38 -3.53 6.73 4.46
C ALA A 38 -4.67 6.51 3.45
N ALA A 39 -4.44 6.80 2.16
CA ALA A 39 -5.43 6.59 1.11
C ALA A 39 -5.80 5.10 0.96
N ILE A 40 -4.79 4.21 0.98
CA ILE A 40 -5.03 2.76 0.93
C ILE A 40 -5.81 2.30 2.16
N GLY A 41 -5.43 2.76 3.36
CA GLY A 41 -6.15 2.43 4.59
C GLY A 41 -7.62 2.84 4.55
N LEU A 42 -7.91 4.05 4.03
CA LEU A 42 -9.28 4.54 3.88
C LEU A 42 -10.10 3.70 2.88
N ALA A 43 -9.51 3.33 1.73
CA ALA A 43 -10.18 2.50 0.74
C ALA A 43 -10.57 1.13 1.31
N ILE A 44 -9.67 0.49 2.07
CA ILE A 44 -9.94 -0.79 2.73
C ILE A 44 -11.07 -0.64 3.76
N ALA A 45 -11.03 0.41 4.59
CA ALA A 45 -12.05 0.64 5.60
C ALA A 45 -13.46 0.82 5.00
N LEU A 46 -13.57 1.59 3.91
CA LEU A 46 -14.84 1.79 3.21
C LEU A 46 -15.31 0.52 2.51
N GLY A 47 -14.39 -0.24 1.90
CA GLY A 47 -14.71 -1.53 1.28
C GLY A 47 -15.27 -2.55 2.28
N LEU A 48 -14.61 -2.68 3.44
CA LEU A 48 -15.09 -3.53 4.54
C LEU A 48 -16.45 -3.04 5.06
N TRP A 49 -16.60 -1.74 5.31
CA TRP A 49 -17.88 -1.18 5.77
C TRP A 49 -19.01 -1.49 4.79
N GLY A 50 -18.78 -1.27 3.49
CA GLY A 50 -19.74 -1.55 2.44
C GLY A 50 -20.15 -3.02 2.41
N ALA A 51 -19.17 -3.94 2.48
CA ALA A 51 -19.43 -5.38 2.53
C ALA A 51 -20.24 -5.78 3.76
N LEU A 52 -19.89 -5.29 4.96
CA LEU A 52 -20.65 -5.59 6.19
C LEU A 52 -22.09 -5.04 6.13
N LYS A 53 -22.29 -3.85 5.57
CA LYS A 53 -23.62 -3.24 5.45
C LYS A 53 -24.48 -3.95 4.41
N GLY A 54 -23.88 -4.39 3.30
CA GLY A 54 -24.56 -5.16 2.26
C GLY A 54 -25.09 -6.49 2.79
N ARG A 55 -24.26 -7.23 3.54
CA ARG A 55 -24.65 -8.51 4.14
C ARG A 55 -25.84 -8.41 5.09
N ARG A 56 -25.88 -7.37 5.94
CA ARG A 56 -27.07 -7.14 6.80
C ARG A 56 -28.34 -6.90 6.01
N LYS A 57 -28.24 -6.25 4.84
CA LYS A 57 -29.41 -5.92 4.03
C LYS A 57 -29.93 -7.15 3.25
N GLU A 58 -29.03 -8.03 2.82
CA GLU A 58 -29.41 -9.34 2.25
C GLU A 58 -30.04 -10.26 3.30
N GLU A 59 -29.49 -10.30 4.52
CA GLU A 59 -30.08 -11.06 5.63
C GLU A 59 -31.50 -10.54 5.96
N GLU A 60 -31.68 -9.22 6.04
CA GLU A 60 -32.99 -8.60 6.30
C GLU A 60 -34.01 -8.80 5.17
N SER A 61 -33.60 -8.78 3.89
CA SER A 61 -34.52 -9.07 2.78
C SER A 61 -34.87 -10.55 2.68
N SER A 62 -33.92 -11.45 3.00
CA SER A 62 -34.16 -12.88 3.01
C SER A 62 -35.14 -13.29 4.11
N GLU A 63 -35.10 -12.62 5.28
CA GLU A 63 -36.05 -12.88 6.37
C GLU A 63 -37.47 -12.39 5.99
N ALA A 64 -37.58 -11.24 5.33
CA ALA A 64 -38.85 -10.68 4.87
C ALA A 64 -39.54 -11.54 3.78
N GLU A 65 -38.79 -12.12 2.83
CA GLU A 65 -39.35 -13.05 1.83
C GLU A 65 -39.81 -14.39 2.45
N THR A 66 -39.19 -14.82 3.56
CA THR A 66 -39.61 -16.04 4.26
C THR A 66 -40.86 -15.86 5.12
N GLU A 67 -41.11 -14.66 5.64
CA GLU A 67 -42.33 -14.35 6.39
C GLU A 67 -43.55 -14.18 5.47
N ASP A 68 -43.37 -13.56 4.29
CA ASP A 68 -44.46 -13.37 3.30
C ASP A 68 -44.98 -14.72 2.79
N GLN A 69 -44.09 -15.62 2.34
CA GLN A 69 -44.49 -16.95 1.85
C GLN A 69 -45.04 -17.90 2.92
N GLY A 70 -44.76 -17.64 4.20
CA GLY A 70 -45.31 -18.42 5.32
C GLY A 70 -46.79 -18.10 5.62
N ASP A 71 -47.23 -16.88 5.31
CA ASP A 71 -48.60 -16.42 5.57
C ASP A 71 -49.55 -16.78 4.42
N GLU A 72 -49.07 -16.76 3.17
CA GLU A 72 -49.87 -17.18 1.99
C GLU A 72 -50.15 -18.69 1.95
N ALA A 73 -49.27 -19.52 2.51
CA ALA A 73 -49.46 -20.96 2.60
C ALA A 73 -50.48 -21.38 3.69
N ARG A 74 -50.93 -20.43 4.53
CA ARG A 74 -51.82 -20.67 5.68
C ARG A 74 -53.24 -20.10 5.51
N ALA A 75 -53.48 -19.30 4.46
CA ALA A 75 -54.79 -18.75 4.08
C ALA A 75 -55.55 -19.68 3.11
#